data_AF-A0A970F0B4-F1
#
_entry.id   AF-A0A970F0B4-F1
#
_cell.length_a   1.000
_cell.length_b   1.000
_cell.length_c   1.000
_cell.angle_alpha   90.00
_cell.angle_beta   90.00
_cell.angle_gamma   90.00
#
_symmetry.space_group_name_H-M   'P 1'
#
loop_
_entity.id
_entity.type
_entity.pdbx_description
1 polymer ?
#
loop_
_entity_poly.entity_id
_entity_poly.type
_entity_poly.pdbx_seq_one_letter_code
_entity_poly.pdbx_strand_id
1 'polypeptide(L)'
;MDRPEALRLASRLPRWAVRDAARHIIDQLREEIMAGGDGAGDGRGIRGREELATMVEARLEAVAARLCAPGPRRVINATGVVLHTNLGRAPLPAFAAEVVAQAATGYCDLEFDLTSGERGSRQAHVADALAELTGAEAAHVVNNNAAAVLLCLDTLARGKQVVVSRGELVEIGGAFRVPEIMEKSGAKLVEVGTTNRTRVADYARAIGPDTGLLLKVHTSNFRVVGFTEEATLAELVQLGREHNLPVMYDLGSGLPRDLSAWGICGEPTVRQAVADGADVVTFSGDKLFGGPQAGIILGRSEMVRRIARNPLARALRIDKLTLTALACVVAAWRDPASVQDVRSLPMTAMLCAPVEQLRARAEALRSMIEDGARGSASSLSVGVVDDDSEAGGGSMPAVSIPGVSVEVRSSEVPAEEMQRRLRLCEPPVVARVVNDAVRLHMRAVFDEDLCAIANAVIRAVGAGEAWRG
;
A
#
# COMPACT_ATOMS: atom_id res chain seq x y z
N MET A 1 41.78 14.60 -6.52
CA MET A 1 40.76 13.53 -6.56
C MET A 1 41.52 12.21 -6.71
N ASP A 2 42.51 11.99 -5.84
CA ASP A 2 43.72 11.22 -6.22
C ASP A 2 43.82 9.89 -5.46
N ARG A 3 42.74 9.50 -4.77
CA ARG A 3 42.58 8.19 -4.13
C ARG A 3 42.12 7.18 -5.19
N PRO A 4 42.82 6.04 -5.38
CA PRO A 4 42.45 5.02 -6.37
C PRO A 4 41.00 4.55 -6.28
N GLU A 5 40.41 4.54 -5.09
CA GLU A 5 39.03 4.12 -4.82
C GLU A 5 38.00 5.11 -5.36
N ALA A 6 38.23 6.41 -5.15
CA ALA A 6 37.36 7.45 -5.71
C ALA A 6 37.45 7.47 -7.24
N LEU A 7 38.62 7.17 -7.81
CA LEU A 7 38.81 7.02 -9.25
C LEU A 7 38.14 5.75 -9.80
N ARG A 8 38.20 4.63 -9.07
CA ARG A 8 37.49 3.38 -9.38
C ARG A 8 35.97 3.54 -9.31
N LEU A 9 35.45 4.26 -8.31
CA LEU A 9 34.02 4.54 -8.23
C LEU A 9 33.58 5.52 -9.32
N ALA A 10 34.39 6.55 -9.61
CA ALA A 10 34.11 7.50 -10.68
C ALA A 10 34.15 6.90 -12.10
N SER A 11 34.66 5.68 -12.28
CA SER A 11 34.57 4.95 -13.56
C SER A 11 33.25 4.19 -13.72
N ARG A 12 32.51 3.95 -12.62
CA ARG A 12 31.24 3.22 -12.61
C ARG A 12 30.03 4.09 -12.25
N LEU A 13 30.24 5.15 -11.49
CA LEU A 13 29.24 6.08 -11.01
C LEU A 13 29.57 7.51 -11.45
N PRO A 14 28.56 8.34 -11.74
CA PRO A 14 28.74 9.77 -11.98
C PRO A 14 29.59 10.45 -10.90
N ARG A 15 30.58 11.24 -11.33
CA ARG A 15 31.51 11.96 -10.42
C ARG A 15 30.81 12.82 -9.37
N TRP A 16 29.66 13.40 -9.71
CA TRP A 16 28.88 14.22 -8.78
C TRP A 16 28.39 13.40 -7.58
N ALA A 17 27.95 12.16 -7.80
CA ALA A 17 27.44 11.29 -6.76
C ALA A 17 28.56 10.82 -5.82
N VAL A 18 29.72 10.47 -6.38
CA VAL A 18 30.91 10.13 -5.57
C VAL A 18 31.36 11.32 -4.73
N ARG A 19 31.39 12.53 -5.31
CA ARG A 19 31.73 13.77 -4.59
C ARG A 19 30.75 14.05 -3.46
N ASP A 20 29.45 13.97 -3.73
CA ASP A 20 28.42 14.34 -2.75
C ASP A 20 28.27 13.26 -1.67
N ALA A 21 28.47 11.98 -2.01
CA ALA A 21 28.59 10.90 -1.04
C ALA A 21 29.77 11.10 -0.10
N ALA A 22 30.95 11.47 -0.63
CA ALA A 22 32.11 11.78 0.19
C ALA A 22 31.85 12.96 1.13
N ARG A 23 31.20 14.03 0.65
CA ARG A 23 30.80 15.17 1.50
C ARG A 23 29.84 14.73 2.60
N HIS A 24 28.81 13.97 2.27
CA HIS A 24 27.83 13.48 3.24
C HIS A 24 28.49 12.63 4.33
N ILE A 25 29.37 11.70 3.96
CA ILE A 25 30.10 10.86 4.92
C ILE A 25 31.02 11.72 5.80
N ILE A 26 31.74 12.69 5.22
CA ILE A 26 32.59 13.61 5.98
C ILE A 26 31.77 14.43 6.99
N ASP A 27 30.61 14.93 6.59
CA ASP A 27 29.75 15.72 7.48
C ASP A 27 29.18 14.86 8.61
N GLN A 28 28.74 13.62 8.33
CA GLN A 28 28.32 12.65 9.35
C GLN A 28 29.44 12.33 10.34
N LEU A 29 30.64 12.05 9.84
CA LEU A 29 31.80 11.79 10.70
C LEU A 29 32.17 13.02 11.55
N ARG A 30 32.05 14.24 11.01
CA ARG A 30 32.26 15.46 11.81
C ARG A 30 31.22 15.56 12.92
N GLU A 31 29.94 15.34 12.62
CA GLU A 31 28.87 15.37 13.62
C GLU A 31 29.09 14.31 14.71
N GLU A 32 29.48 13.08 14.35
CA GLU A 32 29.81 12.02 15.29
C GLU A 32 30.99 12.39 16.21
N ILE A 33 32.05 12.98 15.66
CA ILE A 33 33.20 13.47 16.44
C ILE A 33 32.77 14.61 17.38
N MET A 34 31.92 15.52 16.91
CA MET A 34 31.45 16.66 17.69
C MET A 34 30.44 16.26 18.78
N ALA A 35 29.61 15.24 18.53
CA ALA A 35 28.65 14.70 19.49
C ALA A 35 29.28 13.77 20.54
N GLY A 36 30.52 13.31 20.30
CA GLY A 36 31.32 12.44 21.16
C GLY A 36 32.53 13.12 21.81
N GLY A 37 32.47 14.42 22.08
CA GLY A 37 33.49 15.15 22.83
C GLY A 37 33.51 14.78 24.31
N ASP A 38 34.13 13.64 24.66
CA ASP A 38 34.87 13.39 25.93
C ASP A 38 35.51 11.97 25.97
N GLY A 39 36.06 11.51 24.84
CA GLY A 39 36.85 10.27 24.76
C GLY A 39 38.36 10.45 24.99
N ALA A 40 38.79 11.53 25.65
CA ALA A 40 40.21 11.81 25.92
C ALA A 40 40.75 11.12 27.20
N GLY A 41 40.08 10.09 27.70
CA GLY A 41 40.41 9.45 28.98
C GLY A 41 41.13 8.10 28.92
N ASP A 42 41.06 7.34 27.82
CA ASP A 42 41.58 5.96 27.82
C ASP A 42 42.20 5.47 26.50
N GLY A 43 42.64 6.35 25.59
CA GLY A 43 43.50 5.94 24.45
C GLY A 43 42.93 4.87 23.51
N ARG A 44 41.64 4.52 23.60
CA ARG A 44 40.95 3.54 22.73
C ARG A 44 40.02 4.19 21.69
N GLY A 45 40.07 5.51 21.56
CA GLY A 45 39.11 6.31 20.78
C GLY A 45 39.55 6.76 19.38
N ILE A 46 40.75 6.42 18.90
CA ILE A 46 41.18 6.77 17.54
C ILE A 46 41.15 5.49 16.71
N ARG A 47 40.07 5.30 15.92
CA ARG A 47 40.10 4.31 14.82
C ARG A 47 41.35 4.61 13.99
N GLY A 48 42.13 3.59 13.67
CA GLY A 48 43.33 3.78 12.86
C GLY A 48 42.97 4.51 11.55
N ARG A 49 43.89 5.34 11.02
CA ARG A 49 43.65 6.02 9.73
C ARG A 49 43.25 5.04 8.61
N GLU A 50 43.75 3.82 8.66
CA GLU A 50 43.40 2.74 7.74
C GLU A 50 41.98 2.20 7.98
N GLU A 51 41.58 1.93 9.22
CA GLU A 51 40.22 1.48 9.55
C GLU A 51 39.16 2.52 9.16
N LEU A 52 39.44 3.80 9.41
CA LEU A 52 38.58 4.90 8.98
C LEU A 52 38.49 4.97 7.45
N ALA A 53 39.60 4.78 6.75
CA ALA A 53 39.62 4.76 5.28
C ALA A 53 38.79 3.59 4.74
N THR A 54 38.98 2.37 5.26
CA THR A 54 38.19 1.19 4.86
C THR A 54 36.69 1.36 5.12
N MET A 55 36.32 1.94 6.27
CA MET A 55 34.92 2.24 6.58
C MET A 55 34.32 3.27 5.62
N VAL A 56 35.04 4.35 5.34
CA VAL A 56 34.61 5.38 4.39
C VAL A 56 34.48 4.80 2.99
N GLU A 57 35.42 3.96 2.55
CA GLU A 57 35.39 3.28 1.26
C GLU A 57 34.17 2.36 1.12
N ALA A 58 33.88 1.55 2.15
CA ALA A 58 32.71 0.68 2.17
C ALA A 58 31.38 1.45 2.13
N ARG A 59 31.30 2.62 2.79
CA ARG A 59 30.12 3.50 2.77
C ARG A 59 30.00 4.31 1.48
N LEU A 60 31.11 4.69 0.87
CA LEU A 60 31.15 5.60 -0.27
C LEU A 60 30.43 5.02 -1.49
N GLU A 61 30.65 3.75 -1.81
CA GLU A 61 29.95 3.10 -2.93
C GLU A 61 28.44 3.05 -2.70
N ALA A 62 28.00 2.63 -1.51
CA ALA A 62 26.58 2.52 -1.18
C ALA A 62 25.87 3.88 -1.22
N VAL A 63 26.47 4.93 -0.62
CA VAL A 63 25.91 6.29 -0.62
C VAL A 63 25.92 6.88 -2.03
N ALA A 64 27.01 6.68 -2.80
CA ALA A 64 27.09 7.18 -4.18
C ALA A 64 26.08 6.48 -5.10
N ALA A 65 25.96 5.16 -5.02
CA ALA A 65 24.96 4.40 -5.77
C ALA A 65 23.55 4.84 -5.39
N ARG A 66 23.29 5.12 -4.11
CA ARG A 66 22.01 5.65 -3.63
C ARG A 66 21.69 7.02 -4.22
N LEU A 67 22.68 7.92 -4.28
CA LEU A 67 22.50 9.23 -4.92
C LEU A 67 22.18 9.08 -6.41
N CYS A 68 22.79 8.12 -7.10
CA CYS A 68 22.53 7.85 -8.52
C CYS A 68 21.17 7.22 -8.82
N ALA A 69 20.51 6.62 -7.83
CA ALA A 69 19.19 6.02 -7.95
C ALA A 69 18.15 6.81 -7.12
N PRO A 70 17.77 8.04 -7.54
CA PRO A 70 16.82 8.86 -6.80
C PRO A 70 15.42 8.22 -6.79
N GLY A 71 14.67 8.43 -5.71
CA GLY A 71 13.31 7.91 -5.53
C GLY A 71 13.19 6.86 -4.42
N PRO A 72 11.98 6.27 -4.24
CA PRO A 72 11.77 5.17 -3.31
C PRO A 72 12.67 3.99 -3.64
N ARG A 73 13.20 3.30 -2.62
CA ARG A 73 13.95 2.05 -2.79
C ARG A 73 13.08 0.87 -2.37
N ARG A 74 13.41 -0.32 -2.89
CA ARG A 74 12.80 -1.59 -2.46
C ARG A 74 13.05 -1.79 -0.97
N VAL A 75 12.03 -2.28 -0.25
CA VAL A 75 12.08 -2.61 1.17
C VAL A 75 11.47 -4.00 1.34
N ILE A 76 12.10 -4.84 2.16
CA ILE A 76 11.54 -6.13 2.55
C ILE A 76 10.54 -5.90 3.68
N ASN A 77 9.28 -6.25 3.43
CA ASN A 77 8.19 -6.11 4.39
C ASN A 77 8.04 -7.39 5.23
N ALA A 78 8.61 -7.39 6.44
CA ALA A 78 8.46 -8.46 7.43
C ALA A 78 7.52 -8.04 8.58
N THR A 79 6.62 -7.07 8.36
CA THR A 79 5.71 -6.58 9.40
C THR A 79 4.48 -7.47 9.58
N GLY A 80 4.09 -8.21 8.54
CA GLY A 80 2.85 -8.98 8.50
C GLY A 80 1.64 -8.19 8.02
N VAL A 81 1.81 -6.90 7.71
CA VAL A 81 0.78 -6.04 7.11
C VAL A 81 0.92 -6.07 5.60
N VAL A 82 -0.05 -6.65 4.88
CA VAL A 82 0.03 -6.81 3.41
C VAL A 82 -0.13 -5.47 2.68
N LEU A 83 -1.23 -4.75 2.94
CA LEU A 83 -1.52 -3.43 2.37
C LEU A 83 -0.92 -2.33 3.23
N HIS A 84 0.40 -2.34 3.37
CA HIS A 84 1.11 -1.40 4.21
C HIS A 84 1.19 -0.02 3.55
N THR A 85 0.46 0.97 4.08
CA THR A 85 0.36 2.31 3.48
C THR A 85 1.72 2.99 3.32
N ASN A 86 2.61 2.92 4.33
CA ASN A 86 3.95 3.53 4.24
C ASN A 86 4.92 2.79 3.31
N LEU A 87 4.65 1.54 2.95
CA LEU A 87 5.52 0.72 2.10
C LEU A 87 4.95 0.54 0.69
N GLY A 88 3.94 1.34 0.31
CA GLY A 88 3.42 1.38 -1.06
C GLY A 88 2.22 0.49 -1.36
N ARG A 89 1.52 -0.03 -0.34
CA ARG A 89 0.31 -0.86 -0.47
C ARG A 89 0.55 -2.13 -1.32
N ALA A 90 -0.34 -2.44 -2.27
CA ALA A 90 -0.28 -3.67 -3.04
C ALA A 90 0.92 -3.68 -4.01
N PRO A 91 1.83 -4.67 -3.90
CA PRO A 91 2.86 -4.86 -4.92
C PRO A 91 2.24 -5.37 -6.22
N LEU A 92 2.76 -4.89 -7.35
CA LEU A 92 2.32 -5.35 -8.68
C LEU A 92 2.85 -6.77 -8.96
N PRO A 93 2.08 -7.62 -9.66
CA PRO A 93 2.60 -8.88 -10.18
C PRO A 93 3.71 -8.63 -11.22
N ALA A 94 4.67 -9.55 -11.31
CA ALA A 94 5.82 -9.44 -12.22
C ALA A 94 5.39 -9.21 -13.69
N PHE A 95 4.38 -9.94 -14.16
CA PHE A 95 3.87 -9.78 -15.52
C PHE A 95 3.33 -8.35 -15.79
N ALA A 96 2.68 -7.72 -14.80
CA ALA A 96 2.19 -6.35 -14.97
C ALA A 96 3.35 -5.36 -14.97
N ALA A 97 4.37 -5.56 -14.12
CA ALA A 97 5.56 -4.72 -14.09
C ALA A 97 6.34 -4.77 -15.41
N GLU A 98 6.43 -5.92 -16.06
CA GLU A 98 7.05 -6.09 -17.37
C GLU A 98 6.30 -5.32 -18.47
N VAL A 99 4.97 -5.42 -18.51
CA VAL A 99 4.14 -4.69 -19.50
C VAL A 99 4.22 -3.18 -19.26
N VAL A 100 4.27 -2.73 -18.00
CA VAL A 100 4.51 -1.31 -17.66
C VAL A 100 5.86 -0.86 -18.16
N ALA A 101 6.92 -1.66 -17.98
CA ALA A 101 8.25 -1.31 -18.49
C ALA A 101 8.26 -1.15 -20.01
N GLN A 102 7.62 -2.07 -20.74
CA GLN A 102 7.47 -1.98 -22.20
C GLN A 102 6.74 -0.70 -22.60
N ALA A 103 5.58 -0.43 -21.98
CA ALA A 103 4.79 0.78 -22.24
C ALA A 103 5.53 2.07 -21.85
N ALA A 104 6.44 2.02 -20.87
CA ALA A 104 7.26 3.15 -20.45
C ALA A 104 8.38 3.45 -21.46
N THR A 105 9.00 2.41 -22.04
CA THR A 105 10.16 2.54 -22.94
C THR A 105 9.81 2.81 -24.40
N GLY A 106 8.54 2.60 -24.80
CA GLY A 106 8.08 2.76 -26.18
C GLY A 106 6.83 3.63 -26.34
N TYR A 107 6.39 3.78 -27.59
CA TYR A 107 5.05 4.25 -27.93
C TYR A 107 4.03 3.11 -27.71
N CYS A 108 2.80 3.48 -27.38
CA CYS A 108 1.68 2.54 -27.29
C CYS A 108 0.38 3.19 -27.78
N ASP A 109 -0.63 2.36 -28.01
CA ASP A 109 -1.99 2.69 -28.46
C ASP A 109 -2.87 3.30 -27.34
N LEU A 110 -2.25 4.09 -26.45
CA LEU A 110 -2.89 4.65 -25.26
C LEU A 110 -4.19 5.43 -25.55
N GLU A 111 -4.19 6.24 -26.60
CA GLU A 111 -5.36 7.02 -27.06
C GLU A 111 -5.53 6.88 -28.58
N PHE A 112 -5.16 5.72 -29.15
CA PHE A 112 -5.20 5.48 -30.57
C PHE A 112 -5.87 4.14 -30.83
N ASP A 113 -6.96 4.14 -31.58
CA ASP A 113 -7.68 2.93 -31.94
C ASP A 113 -7.03 2.31 -33.19
N LEU A 114 -6.44 1.13 -33.05
CA LEU A 114 -5.70 0.45 -34.12
C LEU A 114 -6.61 -0.06 -35.25
N THR A 115 -7.91 -0.21 -35.02
CA THR A 115 -8.86 -0.69 -36.04
C THR A 115 -9.28 0.43 -36.97
N SER A 116 -9.63 1.59 -36.40
CA SER A 116 -10.08 2.78 -37.13
C SER A 116 -8.93 3.68 -37.59
N GLY A 117 -7.79 3.65 -36.91
CA GLY A 117 -6.69 4.58 -37.14
C GLY A 117 -6.93 5.98 -36.59
N GLU A 118 -7.92 6.15 -35.70
CA GLU A 118 -8.32 7.44 -35.14
C GLU A 118 -8.02 7.56 -33.63
N ARG A 119 -8.23 8.75 -33.08
CA ARG A 119 -8.05 8.99 -31.65
C ARG A 119 -9.13 8.26 -30.85
N GLY A 120 -8.71 7.38 -29.95
CA GLY A 120 -9.55 6.64 -29.01
C GLY A 120 -9.50 7.20 -27.58
N SER A 121 -10.41 6.70 -26.73
CA SER A 121 -10.38 6.97 -25.29
C SER A 121 -9.50 5.94 -24.59
N ARG A 122 -8.53 6.41 -23.79
CA ARG A 122 -7.71 5.52 -22.94
C ARG A 122 -8.53 4.66 -21.97
N GLN A 123 -9.75 5.09 -21.63
CA GLN A 123 -10.63 4.34 -20.74
C GLN A 123 -11.07 3.01 -21.35
N ALA A 124 -11.08 2.90 -22.69
CA ALA A 124 -11.49 1.68 -23.41
C ALA A 124 -10.63 0.46 -23.04
N HIS A 125 -9.38 0.68 -22.60
CA HIS A 125 -8.47 -0.39 -22.18
C HIS A 125 -8.92 -1.13 -20.91
N VAL A 126 -9.82 -0.55 -20.11
CA VAL A 126 -10.23 -1.13 -18.80
C VAL A 126 -11.73 -1.07 -18.53
N ALA A 127 -12.47 -0.13 -19.13
CA ALA A 127 -13.84 0.17 -18.73
C ALA A 127 -14.79 -1.02 -18.90
N ASP A 128 -14.81 -1.63 -20.08
CA ASP A 128 -15.71 -2.76 -20.38
C ASP A 128 -15.36 -3.99 -19.53
N ALA A 129 -14.07 -4.26 -19.36
CA ALA A 129 -13.56 -5.35 -18.54
C ALA A 129 -13.94 -5.18 -17.05
N LEU A 130 -13.89 -3.95 -16.53
CA LEU A 130 -14.32 -3.63 -15.16
C LEU A 130 -15.84 -3.77 -14.99
N ALA A 131 -16.62 -3.28 -15.96
CA ALA A 131 -18.07 -3.41 -15.95
C ALA A 131 -18.49 -4.88 -15.94
N GLU A 132 -17.93 -5.70 -16.83
CA GLU A 132 -18.18 -7.15 -16.91
C GLU A 132 -17.78 -7.88 -15.62
N LEU A 133 -16.58 -7.58 -15.07
CA LEU A 133 -16.08 -8.21 -13.84
C LEU A 133 -17.00 -7.97 -12.64
N THR A 134 -17.68 -6.82 -12.60
CA THR A 134 -18.41 -6.36 -11.41
C THR A 134 -19.93 -6.45 -11.58
N GLY A 135 -20.41 -6.61 -12.80
CA GLY A 135 -21.84 -6.57 -13.14
C GLY A 135 -22.40 -5.15 -13.24
N ALA A 136 -21.55 -4.13 -13.24
CA ALA A 136 -21.96 -2.74 -13.44
C ALA A 136 -22.29 -2.47 -14.91
N GLU A 137 -23.10 -1.45 -15.19
CA GLU A 137 -23.43 -1.10 -16.58
C GLU A 137 -22.26 -0.37 -17.29
N ALA A 138 -21.47 0.39 -16.53
CA ALA A 138 -20.32 1.12 -17.06
C ALA A 138 -19.26 1.37 -15.97
N ALA A 139 -18.05 1.71 -16.42
CA ALA A 139 -16.92 2.04 -15.56
C ALA A 139 -16.16 3.28 -16.05
N HIS A 140 -15.49 3.96 -15.12
CA HIS A 140 -14.54 5.03 -15.40
C HIS A 140 -13.41 5.01 -14.36
N VAL A 141 -12.18 5.33 -14.79
CA VAL A 141 -11.01 5.29 -13.92
C VAL A 141 -10.30 6.64 -13.86
N VAL A 142 -9.99 7.08 -12.64
CA VAL A 142 -9.27 8.31 -12.32
C VAL A 142 -8.03 8.00 -11.46
N ASN A 143 -7.27 9.03 -11.10
CA ASN A 143 -5.99 8.95 -10.41
C ASN A 143 -6.01 8.11 -9.12
N ASN A 144 -6.99 8.33 -8.23
CA ASN A 144 -7.14 7.60 -6.97
C ASN A 144 -8.59 7.69 -6.47
N ASN A 145 -8.96 6.93 -5.43
CA ASN A 145 -10.34 6.94 -4.94
C ASN A 145 -10.79 8.30 -4.38
N ALA A 146 -9.88 9.09 -3.80
CA ALA A 146 -10.21 10.45 -3.35
C ALA A 146 -10.68 11.33 -4.53
N ALA A 147 -9.99 11.22 -5.68
CA ALA A 147 -10.40 11.87 -6.92
C ALA A 147 -11.73 11.31 -7.45
N ALA A 148 -11.98 10.00 -7.29
CA ALA A 148 -13.24 9.39 -7.68
C ALA A 148 -14.41 9.96 -6.88
N VAL A 149 -14.28 10.03 -5.55
CA VAL A 149 -15.28 10.61 -4.67
C VAL A 149 -15.53 12.08 -5.00
N LEU A 150 -14.46 12.87 -5.11
CA LEU A 150 -14.54 14.28 -5.51
C LEU A 150 -15.31 14.45 -6.81
N LEU A 151 -14.92 13.72 -7.87
CA LEU A 151 -15.52 13.83 -9.20
C LEU A 151 -17.00 13.42 -9.21
N CYS A 152 -17.37 12.37 -8.47
CA CYS A 152 -18.75 11.91 -8.36
C CYS A 152 -19.62 12.96 -7.66
N LEU A 153 -19.20 13.45 -6.50
CA LEU A 153 -19.93 14.47 -5.75
C LEU A 153 -20.06 15.78 -6.53
N ASP A 154 -18.99 16.20 -7.19
CA ASP A 154 -18.96 17.39 -8.04
C ASP A 154 -19.96 17.30 -9.21
N THR A 155 -20.05 16.13 -9.82
CA THR A 155 -20.93 15.91 -10.98
C THR A 155 -22.39 15.73 -10.58
N LEU A 156 -22.65 15.01 -9.48
CA LEU A 156 -23.98 14.56 -9.12
C LEU A 156 -24.68 15.48 -8.13
N ALA A 157 -23.93 16.20 -7.29
CA ALA A 157 -24.48 16.92 -6.14
C ALA A 157 -23.93 18.33 -5.92
N ARG A 158 -23.22 18.92 -6.90
CA ARG A 158 -22.78 20.32 -6.77
C ARG A 158 -23.95 21.26 -6.49
N GLY A 159 -23.82 22.06 -5.43
CA GLY A 159 -24.83 23.00 -4.96
C GLY A 159 -26.01 22.36 -4.23
N LYS A 160 -26.09 21.03 -4.19
CA LYS A 160 -27.14 20.22 -3.57
C LYS A 160 -26.66 19.59 -2.26
N GLN A 161 -27.62 19.17 -1.44
CA GLN A 161 -27.36 18.47 -0.19
C GLN A 161 -27.03 17.00 -0.42
N VAL A 162 -26.00 16.52 0.25
CA VAL A 162 -25.59 15.11 0.28
C VAL A 162 -25.80 14.60 1.69
N VAL A 163 -26.72 13.65 1.84
CA VAL A 163 -27.05 13.07 3.14
C VAL A 163 -26.13 11.89 3.40
N VAL A 164 -25.46 11.87 4.56
CA VAL A 164 -24.50 10.82 4.95
C VAL A 164 -24.53 10.60 6.46
N SER A 165 -24.26 9.38 6.90
CA SER A 165 -24.16 9.04 8.32
C SER A 165 -23.00 9.78 8.99
N ARG A 166 -23.23 10.32 10.19
CA ARG A 166 -22.16 10.93 11.02
C ARG A 166 -21.03 9.93 11.32
N GLY A 167 -21.37 8.65 11.52
CA GLY A 167 -20.39 7.58 11.76
C GLY A 167 -19.52 7.22 10.55
N GLU A 168 -19.86 7.73 9.37
CA GLU A 168 -19.19 7.45 8.09
C GLU A 168 -18.31 8.63 7.62
N LEU A 169 -18.21 9.71 8.41
CA LEU A 169 -17.34 10.86 8.12
C LEU A 169 -15.89 10.57 8.52
N VAL A 170 -15.23 9.72 7.72
CA VAL A 170 -13.93 9.14 8.04
C VAL A 170 -12.74 10.04 7.65
N GLU A 171 -11.63 9.86 8.38
CA GLU A 171 -10.28 10.31 7.98
C GLU A 171 -9.45 9.10 7.56
N ILE A 172 -8.87 9.12 6.35
CA ILE A 172 -8.06 8.03 5.80
C ILE A 172 -6.66 8.53 5.46
N GLY A 173 -5.63 7.84 5.96
CA GLY A 173 -4.24 8.09 5.56
C GLY A 173 -3.68 9.47 5.94
N GLY A 174 -4.26 10.13 6.95
CA GLY A 174 -3.74 11.37 7.57
C GLY A 174 -4.00 12.68 6.85
N ALA A 175 -4.56 12.66 5.63
CA ALA A 175 -4.86 13.88 4.86
C ALA A 175 -6.16 13.84 4.06
N PHE A 176 -6.80 12.67 3.90
CA PHE A 176 -8.11 12.57 3.26
C PHE A 176 -9.19 12.56 4.32
N ARG A 177 -10.07 13.55 4.28
CA ARG A 177 -11.26 13.65 5.13
C ARG A 177 -12.49 13.78 4.26
N VAL A 178 -13.45 12.88 4.46
CA VAL A 178 -14.72 12.91 3.70
C VAL A 178 -15.40 14.28 3.75
N PRO A 179 -15.54 14.95 4.92
CA PRO A 179 -16.13 16.29 4.98
C PRO A 179 -15.42 17.33 4.12
N GLU A 180 -14.07 17.36 4.16
CA GLU A 180 -13.27 18.35 3.43
C GLU A 180 -13.35 18.13 1.90
N ILE A 181 -13.37 16.87 1.47
CA ILE A 181 -13.55 16.50 0.05
C ILE A 181 -14.96 16.89 -0.44
N MET A 182 -16.00 16.65 0.37
CA MET A 182 -17.37 17.05 0.05
C MET A 182 -17.51 18.56 -0.10
N GLU A 183 -16.87 19.32 0.79
CA GLU A 183 -16.84 20.78 0.68
C GLU A 183 -16.14 21.22 -0.62
N LYS A 184 -15.00 20.61 -0.97
CA LYS A 184 -14.27 20.92 -2.21
C LYS A 184 -15.02 20.54 -3.48
N SER A 185 -15.88 19.51 -3.44
CA SER A 185 -16.74 19.17 -4.58
C SER A 185 -17.87 20.18 -4.81
N GLY A 186 -18.08 21.11 -3.88
CA GLY A 186 -19.20 22.05 -3.88
C GLY A 186 -20.53 21.40 -3.48
N ALA A 187 -20.50 20.19 -2.92
CA ALA A 187 -21.66 19.57 -2.31
C ALA A 187 -21.88 20.14 -0.90
N LYS A 188 -23.13 20.14 -0.43
CA LYS A 188 -23.47 20.57 0.93
C LYS A 188 -23.65 19.33 1.81
N LEU A 189 -22.73 19.11 2.75
CA LEU A 189 -22.80 18.01 3.71
C LEU A 189 -24.04 18.14 4.60
N VAL A 190 -24.85 17.09 4.66
CA VAL A 190 -25.94 16.91 5.64
C VAL A 190 -25.68 15.62 6.40
N GLU A 191 -25.13 15.73 7.60
CA GLU A 191 -24.87 14.58 8.46
C GLU A 191 -26.13 14.16 9.23
N VAL A 192 -26.36 12.84 9.31
CA VAL A 192 -27.52 12.26 10.01
C VAL A 192 -27.10 11.17 11.00
N GLY A 193 -28.02 10.84 11.92
CA GLY A 193 -27.79 9.83 12.95
C GLY A 193 -26.73 10.26 13.97
N THR A 194 -26.07 9.27 14.55
CA THR A 194 -25.01 9.43 15.56
C THR A 194 -23.76 8.64 15.16
N THR A 195 -22.67 8.82 15.88
CA THR A 195 -21.39 8.14 15.56
C THR A 195 -21.52 6.62 15.52
N ASN A 196 -22.24 6.03 16.48
CA ASN A 196 -22.39 4.59 16.60
C ASN A 196 -23.70 4.05 16.01
N ARG A 197 -24.74 4.87 15.90
CA ARG A 197 -26.07 4.44 15.42
C ARG A 197 -26.64 5.39 14.39
N THR A 198 -26.87 4.88 13.19
CA THR A 198 -27.60 5.56 12.13
C THR A 198 -28.57 4.58 11.48
N ARG A 199 -29.82 4.99 11.31
CA ARG A 199 -30.88 4.21 10.66
C ARG A 199 -31.31 4.85 9.36
N VAL A 200 -31.95 4.08 8.48
CA VAL A 200 -32.57 4.62 7.27
C VAL A 200 -33.58 5.75 7.56
N ALA A 201 -34.28 5.69 8.69
CA ALA A 201 -35.20 6.75 9.13
C ALA A 201 -34.49 8.09 9.40
N ASP A 202 -33.21 8.08 9.77
CA ASP A 202 -32.42 9.30 9.96
C ASP A 202 -32.12 9.98 8.63
N TYR A 203 -31.82 9.18 7.59
CA TYR A 203 -31.70 9.65 6.21
C TYR A 203 -33.03 10.22 5.70
N ALA A 204 -34.13 9.47 5.85
CA ALA A 204 -35.44 9.88 5.35
C ALA A 204 -35.90 11.24 5.89
N ARG A 205 -35.65 11.54 7.18
CA ARG A 205 -35.99 12.84 7.79
C ARG A 205 -35.18 14.01 7.25
N ALA A 206 -34.00 13.76 6.69
CA ALA A 206 -33.13 14.79 6.15
C ALA A 206 -33.37 15.06 4.65
N ILE A 207 -34.20 14.25 3.99
CA ILE A 207 -34.55 14.45 2.57
C ILE A 207 -35.46 15.67 2.43
N GLY A 208 -35.10 16.58 1.54
CA GLY A 208 -35.86 17.76 1.19
C GLY A 208 -35.63 18.19 -0.27
N PRO A 209 -36.20 19.34 -0.70
CA PRO A 209 -36.11 19.81 -2.10
C PRO A 209 -34.68 20.06 -2.61
N ASP A 210 -33.73 20.29 -1.70
CA ASP A 210 -32.32 20.54 -2.01
C ASP A 210 -31.45 19.28 -1.96
N THR A 211 -32.00 18.12 -1.56
CA THR A 211 -31.27 16.86 -1.56
C THR A 211 -30.95 16.42 -2.98
N GLY A 212 -29.68 16.07 -3.22
CA GLY A 212 -29.19 15.63 -4.53
C GLY A 212 -28.58 14.23 -4.54
N LEU A 213 -28.20 13.67 -3.39
CA LEU A 213 -27.53 12.38 -3.29
C LEU A 213 -27.68 11.79 -1.87
N LEU A 214 -27.85 10.47 -1.79
CA LEU A 214 -27.60 9.71 -0.57
C LEU A 214 -26.21 9.09 -0.69
N LEU A 215 -25.33 9.38 0.27
CA LEU A 215 -23.97 8.87 0.30
C LEU A 215 -23.84 7.85 1.43
N LYS A 216 -23.27 6.70 1.09
CA LYS A 216 -22.75 5.72 2.04
C LYS A 216 -21.22 5.68 1.92
N VAL A 217 -20.50 5.59 3.04
CA VAL A 217 -19.04 5.41 3.04
C VAL A 217 -18.66 4.22 3.91
N HIS A 218 -17.84 3.32 3.37
CA HIS A 218 -17.34 2.17 4.13
C HIS A 218 -16.27 2.60 5.14
N THR A 219 -16.40 2.14 6.38
CA THR A 219 -15.39 2.34 7.45
C THR A 219 -14.18 1.42 7.25
N SER A 220 -13.42 1.66 6.17
CA SER A 220 -12.32 0.79 5.72
C SER A 220 -11.03 0.87 6.56
N ASN A 221 -10.96 1.74 7.56
CA ASN A 221 -9.74 1.92 8.38
C ASN A 221 -9.97 1.96 9.90
N PHE A 222 -11.21 1.82 10.35
CA PHE A 222 -11.55 1.57 11.74
C PHE A 222 -12.87 0.79 11.85
N ARG A 223 -13.16 0.24 13.02
CA ARG A 223 -14.49 -0.28 13.38
C ARG A 223 -14.94 0.32 14.71
N VAL A 224 -16.23 0.62 14.82
CA VAL A 224 -16.85 0.95 16.11
C VAL A 224 -17.37 -0.35 16.71
N VAL A 225 -16.96 -0.67 17.94
CA VAL A 225 -17.36 -1.89 18.66
C VAL A 225 -18.31 -1.53 19.81
N GLY A 226 -19.34 -2.33 20.04
CA GLY A 226 -20.35 -2.12 21.09
C GLY A 226 -21.76 -2.00 20.53
N PHE A 227 -22.55 -1.06 21.05
CA PHE A 227 -23.91 -0.79 20.56
C PHE A 227 -23.88 0.02 19.27
N THR A 228 -23.76 -0.68 18.15
CA THR A 228 -23.73 -0.07 16.82
C THR A 228 -24.96 -0.45 15.98
N GLU A 229 -25.31 0.43 15.05
CA GLU A 229 -26.41 0.23 14.11
C GLU A 229 -26.13 1.06 12.85
N GLU A 230 -26.30 0.47 11.68
CA GLU A 230 -25.92 1.07 10.40
C GLU A 230 -27.05 0.87 9.39
N ALA A 231 -27.42 1.94 8.68
CA ALA A 231 -28.31 1.83 7.54
C ALA A 231 -27.61 1.03 6.43
N THR A 232 -28.22 -0.09 6.04
CA THR A 232 -27.68 -0.95 5.00
C THR A 232 -27.74 -0.27 3.64
N LEU A 233 -26.88 -0.69 2.71
CA LEU A 233 -26.91 -0.16 1.34
C LEU A 233 -28.27 -0.41 0.68
N ALA A 234 -28.85 -1.60 0.85
CA ALA A 234 -30.15 -1.95 0.28
C ALA A 234 -31.28 -1.03 0.77
N GLU A 235 -31.31 -0.69 2.06
CA GLU A 235 -32.27 0.27 2.61
C GLU A 235 -32.09 1.68 2.01
N LEU A 236 -30.85 2.13 1.82
CA LEU A 236 -30.58 3.42 1.19
C LEU A 236 -30.97 3.42 -0.30
N VAL A 237 -30.73 2.33 -1.02
CA VAL A 237 -31.14 2.16 -2.42
C VAL A 237 -32.67 2.19 -2.54
N GLN A 238 -33.38 1.50 -1.63
CA GLN A 238 -34.84 1.57 -1.59
C GLN A 238 -35.32 3.00 -1.35
N LEU A 239 -34.78 3.69 -0.33
CA LEU A 239 -35.13 5.08 -0.02
C LEU A 239 -34.82 6.02 -1.19
N GLY A 240 -33.67 5.83 -1.86
CA GLY A 240 -33.29 6.57 -3.05
C GLY A 240 -34.29 6.41 -4.19
N ARG A 241 -34.80 5.20 -4.41
CA ARG A 241 -35.86 4.95 -5.42
C ARG A 241 -37.17 5.63 -5.06
N GLU A 242 -37.59 5.57 -3.79
CA GLU A 242 -38.83 6.20 -3.31
C GLU A 242 -38.82 7.72 -3.49
N HIS A 243 -37.64 8.35 -3.35
CA HIS A 243 -37.46 9.80 -3.47
C HIS A 243 -36.81 10.26 -4.79
N ASN A 244 -36.55 9.35 -5.74
CA ASN A 244 -35.85 9.61 -6.99
C ASN A 244 -34.48 10.30 -6.79
N LEU A 245 -33.70 9.82 -5.84
CA LEU A 245 -32.36 10.28 -5.49
C LEU A 245 -31.30 9.23 -5.83
N PRO A 246 -30.15 9.62 -6.41
CA PRO A 246 -29.03 8.72 -6.61
C PRO A 246 -28.39 8.31 -5.27
N VAL A 247 -27.96 7.05 -5.19
CA VAL A 247 -27.22 6.46 -4.08
C VAL A 247 -25.80 6.15 -4.51
N MET A 248 -24.84 6.84 -3.89
CA MET A 248 -23.42 6.59 -4.08
C MET A 248 -22.88 5.80 -2.89
N TYR A 249 -22.10 4.76 -3.16
CA TYR A 249 -21.37 4.01 -2.14
C TYR A 249 -19.86 4.14 -2.36
N ASP A 250 -19.19 4.88 -1.49
CA ASP A 250 -17.73 4.83 -1.41
C ASP A 250 -17.29 3.60 -0.62
N LEU A 251 -17.06 2.51 -1.35
CA LEU A 251 -16.60 1.24 -0.79
C LEU A 251 -15.14 1.34 -0.33
N GLY A 252 -14.31 2.11 -1.05
CA GLY A 252 -12.93 2.40 -0.66
C GLY A 252 -11.94 1.24 -0.83
N SER A 253 -12.22 0.06 -0.23
CA SER A 253 -11.32 -1.10 -0.13
C SER A 253 -11.11 -1.85 -1.45
N GLY A 254 -12.16 -1.96 -2.26
CA GLY A 254 -12.09 -2.45 -3.64
C GLY A 254 -12.00 -3.95 -3.80
N LEU A 255 -12.49 -4.73 -2.83
CA LEU A 255 -12.52 -6.19 -2.93
C LEU A 255 -13.47 -6.63 -4.07
N PRO A 256 -13.00 -7.26 -5.16
CA PRO A 256 -13.85 -7.51 -6.33
C PRO A 256 -14.96 -8.53 -6.09
N ARG A 257 -14.64 -9.61 -5.36
CA ARG A 257 -15.50 -10.75 -5.08
C ARG A 257 -15.20 -11.33 -3.69
N ASP A 258 -16.10 -12.18 -3.20
CA ASP A 258 -15.94 -12.79 -1.89
C ASP A 258 -14.68 -13.67 -1.84
N LEU A 259 -13.87 -13.47 -0.80
CA LEU A 259 -12.67 -14.25 -0.51
C LEU A 259 -12.75 -14.98 0.84
N SER A 260 -13.97 -15.13 1.40
CA SER A 260 -14.23 -15.81 2.68
C SER A 260 -13.71 -17.25 2.72
N ALA A 261 -13.79 -17.98 1.59
CA ALA A 261 -13.23 -19.31 1.43
C ALA A 261 -11.72 -19.40 1.69
N TRP A 262 -11.02 -18.26 1.71
CA TRP A 262 -9.59 -18.13 1.97
C TRP A 262 -9.29 -17.30 3.24
N GLY A 263 -10.28 -17.13 4.12
CA GLY A 263 -10.12 -16.49 5.43
C GLY A 263 -10.26 -14.96 5.42
N ILE A 264 -10.55 -14.34 4.28
CA ILE A 264 -10.87 -12.90 4.20
C ILE A 264 -12.38 -12.74 4.36
N CYS A 265 -12.82 -12.53 5.59
CA CYS A 265 -14.24 -12.49 5.95
C CYS A 265 -14.71 -11.08 6.32
N GLY A 266 -15.98 -10.79 6.05
CA GLY A 266 -16.66 -9.60 6.58
C GLY A 266 -16.40 -8.29 5.83
N GLU A 267 -15.68 -8.33 4.71
CA GLU A 267 -15.45 -7.17 3.85
C GLU A 267 -16.48 -7.12 2.71
N PRO A 268 -17.19 -6.00 2.51
CA PRO A 268 -18.12 -5.84 1.39
C PRO A 268 -17.39 -5.91 0.05
N THR A 269 -18.03 -6.56 -0.93
CA THR A 269 -17.45 -6.73 -2.28
C THR A 269 -18.04 -5.72 -3.25
N VAL A 270 -17.25 -5.35 -4.26
CA VAL A 270 -17.67 -4.48 -5.35
C VAL A 270 -18.88 -5.09 -6.08
N ARG A 271 -18.84 -6.40 -6.37
CA ARG A 271 -19.95 -7.10 -7.02
C ARG A 271 -21.23 -7.07 -6.18
N GLN A 272 -21.14 -7.26 -4.87
CA GLN A 272 -22.30 -7.15 -3.98
C GLN A 272 -22.86 -5.72 -3.95
N ALA A 273 -22.00 -4.71 -3.84
CA ALA A 273 -22.42 -3.30 -3.82
C ALA A 273 -23.20 -2.90 -5.09
N VAL A 274 -22.75 -3.38 -6.26
CA VAL A 274 -23.45 -3.18 -7.53
C VAL A 274 -24.77 -3.96 -7.56
N ALA A 275 -24.76 -5.22 -7.13
CA ALA A 275 -25.96 -6.06 -7.10
C ALA A 275 -27.05 -5.55 -6.15
N ASP A 276 -26.67 -4.94 -5.03
CA ASP A 276 -27.57 -4.28 -4.08
C ASP A 276 -28.22 -3.01 -4.67
N GLY A 277 -27.76 -2.57 -5.84
CA GLY A 277 -28.38 -1.52 -6.63
C GLY A 277 -27.85 -0.12 -6.38
N ALA A 278 -26.63 0.03 -5.85
CA ALA A 278 -25.97 1.32 -5.79
C ALA A 278 -25.85 1.93 -7.20
N ASP A 279 -26.12 3.23 -7.30
CA ASP A 279 -26.08 3.94 -8.57
C ASP A 279 -24.66 4.23 -9.04
N VAL A 280 -23.79 4.48 -8.07
CA VAL A 280 -22.36 4.70 -8.24
C VAL A 280 -21.61 4.03 -7.10
N VAL A 281 -20.58 3.25 -7.43
CA VAL A 281 -19.65 2.65 -6.46
C VAL A 281 -18.25 3.17 -6.75
N THR A 282 -17.53 3.62 -5.72
CA THR A 282 -16.13 4.06 -5.84
C THR A 282 -15.20 3.25 -4.95
N PHE A 283 -14.00 2.92 -5.43
CA PHE A 283 -12.97 2.26 -4.63
C PHE A 283 -11.54 2.46 -5.16
N SER A 284 -10.55 2.06 -4.34
CA SER A 284 -9.12 2.16 -4.66
C SER A 284 -8.62 0.92 -5.42
N GLY A 285 -7.82 1.11 -6.47
CA GLY A 285 -7.18 0.02 -7.22
C GLY A 285 -6.01 -0.66 -6.51
N ASP A 286 -5.37 0.01 -5.54
CA ASP A 286 -4.15 -0.43 -4.85
C ASP A 286 -4.39 -1.00 -3.45
N LYS A 287 -5.65 -1.31 -3.12
CA LYS A 287 -6.05 -1.95 -1.88
C LYS A 287 -6.37 -3.43 -2.13
N LEU A 288 -7.57 -3.89 -1.80
CA LEU A 288 -8.00 -5.29 -1.98
C LEU A 288 -8.29 -5.65 -3.44
N PHE A 289 -8.22 -4.67 -4.35
CA PHE A 289 -8.17 -4.95 -5.78
C PHE A 289 -6.79 -5.48 -6.22
N GLY A 290 -5.72 -5.18 -5.48
CA GLY A 290 -4.38 -5.73 -5.69
C GLY A 290 -3.61 -5.15 -6.89
N GLY A 291 -4.03 -3.99 -7.40
CA GLY A 291 -3.43 -3.33 -8.56
C GLY A 291 -2.67 -2.04 -8.22
N PRO A 292 -2.46 -1.15 -9.22
CA PRO A 292 -1.80 0.13 -9.01
C PRO A 292 -2.76 1.15 -8.39
N GLN A 293 -2.22 2.31 -7.98
CA GLN A 293 -3.06 3.41 -7.54
C GLN A 293 -4.04 3.81 -8.66
N ALA A 294 -5.33 3.75 -8.35
CA ALA A 294 -6.42 4.16 -9.23
C ALA A 294 -7.66 4.45 -8.40
N GLY A 295 -8.54 5.32 -8.90
CA GLY A 295 -9.90 5.49 -8.41
C GLY A 295 -10.85 4.90 -9.43
N ILE A 296 -11.53 3.82 -9.06
CA ILE A 296 -12.42 3.11 -9.97
C ILE A 296 -13.85 3.50 -9.64
N ILE A 297 -14.59 3.96 -10.65
CA ILE A 297 -15.98 4.40 -10.58
C ILE A 297 -16.80 3.42 -11.41
N LEU A 298 -17.79 2.78 -10.79
CA LEU A 298 -18.71 1.84 -11.43
C LEU A 298 -20.14 2.28 -11.19
N GLY A 299 -21.07 1.87 -12.04
CA GLY A 299 -22.48 2.07 -11.77
C GLY A 299 -23.33 2.13 -13.03
N ARG A 300 -24.42 2.91 -12.98
CA ARG A 300 -25.31 3.09 -14.13
C ARG A 300 -24.64 3.86 -15.26
N SER A 301 -24.88 3.42 -16.50
CA SER A 301 -24.29 3.98 -17.72
C SER A 301 -24.54 5.47 -17.88
N GLU A 302 -25.73 5.95 -17.51
CA GLU A 302 -26.05 7.38 -17.57
C GLU A 302 -25.18 8.21 -16.60
N MET A 303 -25.03 7.74 -15.36
CA MET A 303 -24.28 8.47 -14.34
C MET A 303 -22.78 8.47 -14.65
N VAL A 304 -22.23 7.32 -15.01
CA VAL A 304 -20.81 7.20 -15.39
C VAL A 304 -20.50 8.07 -16.60
N ARG A 305 -21.39 8.16 -17.60
CA ARG A 305 -21.22 9.07 -18.76
C ARG A 305 -21.23 10.54 -18.35
N ARG A 306 -22.10 10.94 -17.41
CA ARG A 306 -22.10 12.32 -16.87
C ARG A 306 -20.79 12.63 -16.16
N ILE A 307 -20.31 11.70 -15.33
CA ILE A 307 -19.04 11.78 -14.60
C ILE A 307 -17.86 11.91 -15.56
N ALA A 308 -17.79 11.08 -16.59
CA ALA A 308 -16.72 11.10 -17.58
C ALA A 308 -16.68 12.39 -18.43
N ARG A 309 -17.81 13.10 -18.56
CA ARG A 309 -17.92 14.38 -19.28
C ARG A 309 -17.58 15.60 -18.40
N ASN A 310 -17.45 15.44 -17.09
CA ASN A 310 -17.06 16.54 -16.20
C ASN A 310 -15.62 16.99 -16.54
N PRO A 311 -15.36 18.29 -16.76
CA PRO A 311 -14.02 18.80 -17.05
C PRO A 311 -12.94 18.40 -16.03
N LEU A 312 -13.30 18.22 -14.75
CA LEU A 312 -12.39 17.73 -13.72
C LEU A 312 -11.84 16.33 -14.03
N ALA A 313 -12.58 15.48 -14.75
CA ALA A 313 -12.11 14.17 -15.17
C ALA A 313 -10.80 14.26 -15.98
N ARG A 314 -10.58 15.36 -16.71
CA ARG A 314 -9.32 15.57 -17.45
C ARG A 314 -8.14 15.87 -16.53
N ALA A 315 -8.36 16.58 -15.43
CA ALA A 315 -7.33 16.88 -14.43
C ALA A 315 -7.02 15.67 -13.56
N LEU A 316 -8.03 14.83 -13.30
CA LEU A 316 -7.95 13.63 -12.46
C LEU A 316 -7.66 12.36 -13.27
N ARG A 317 -7.36 12.49 -14.56
CA ARG A 317 -7.22 11.36 -15.50
C ARG A 317 -6.06 10.45 -15.10
N ILE A 318 -6.31 9.14 -15.12
CA ILE A 318 -5.28 8.12 -14.91
C ILE A 318 -4.14 8.23 -15.94
N ASP A 319 -2.90 8.03 -15.48
CA ASP A 319 -1.71 8.10 -16.32
C ASP A 319 -1.47 6.81 -17.12
N LYS A 320 -0.47 6.80 -18.00
CA LYS A 320 -0.14 5.66 -18.87
C LYS A 320 0.23 4.42 -18.06
N LEU A 321 1.13 4.57 -17.09
CA LEU A 321 1.74 3.45 -16.36
C LEU A 321 0.73 2.77 -15.45
N THR A 322 -0.04 3.57 -14.70
CA THR A 322 -1.09 3.05 -13.82
C THR A 322 -2.23 2.42 -14.61
N LEU A 323 -2.63 2.99 -15.76
CA LEU A 323 -3.62 2.36 -16.63
C LEU A 323 -3.13 1.00 -17.16
N THR A 324 -1.88 0.93 -17.64
CA THR A 324 -1.29 -0.31 -18.16
C THR A 324 -1.25 -1.39 -17.07
N ALA A 325 -0.75 -1.07 -15.88
CA ALA A 325 -0.75 -2.01 -14.75
C ALA A 325 -2.17 -2.43 -14.37
N LEU A 326 -3.13 -1.49 -14.35
CA LEU A 326 -4.51 -1.78 -13.99
C LEU A 326 -5.14 -2.76 -14.99
N ALA A 327 -4.95 -2.55 -16.29
CA ALA A 327 -5.48 -3.44 -17.33
C ALA A 327 -5.00 -4.90 -17.15
N CYS A 328 -3.72 -5.10 -16.83
CA CYS A 328 -3.18 -6.42 -16.51
C CYS A 328 -3.86 -7.06 -15.28
N VAL A 329 -4.10 -6.28 -14.23
CA VAL A 329 -4.74 -6.77 -13.00
C VAL A 329 -6.23 -7.05 -13.21
N VAL A 330 -6.94 -6.21 -13.98
CA VAL A 330 -8.34 -6.49 -14.38
C VAL A 330 -8.42 -7.79 -15.17
N ALA A 331 -7.49 -8.03 -16.09
CA ALA A 331 -7.42 -9.27 -16.86
C ALA A 331 -7.21 -10.50 -15.94
N ALA A 332 -6.33 -10.40 -14.96
CA ALA A 332 -6.12 -11.48 -13.97
C ALA A 332 -7.37 -11.77 -13.13
N TRP A 333 -8.21 -10.77 -12.86
CA TRP A 333 -9.49 -10.97 -12.18
C TRP A 333 -10.59 -11.58 -13.07
N ARG A 334 -10.47 -11.47 -14.39
CA ARG A 334 -11.49 -11.95 -15.35
C ARG A 334 -11.49 -13.45 -15.58
N ASP A 335 -10.43 -14.18 -15.23
CA ASP A 335 -10.38 -15.64 -15.31
C ASP A 335 -10.78 -16.28 -13.96
N PRO A 336 -12.06 -16.65 -13.75
CA PRO A 336 -12.54 -17.09 -12.45
C PRO A 336 -12.28 -18.59 -12.23
N ALA A 337 -11.94 -19.34 -13.28
CA ALA A 337 -11.85 -20.80 -13.26
C ALA A 337 -10.53 -21.33 -12.72
N SER A 338 -9.52 -20.46 -12.63
CA SER A 338 -8.19 -20.78 -12.15
C SER A 338 -7.93 -20.02 -10.85
N VAL A 339 -8.05 -20.72 -9.71
CA VAL A 339 -7.55 -20.25 -8.41
C VAL A 339 -6.07 -19.85 -8.50
N GLN A 340 -5.35 -20.40 -9.48
CA GLN A 340 -3.95 -20.09 -9.78
C GLN A 340 -3.76 -18.64 -10.27
N ASP A 341 -4.67 -18.12 -11.09
CA ASP A 341 -4.53 -16.79 -11.69
C ASP A 341 -4.90 -15.67 -10.72
N VAL A 342 -5.88 -15.87 -9.85
CA VAL A 342 -6.15 -14.89 -8.78
C VAL A 342 -5.05 -14.90 -7.70
N ARG A 343 -4.40 -16.04 -7.47
CA ARG A 343 -3.17 -16.14 -6.66
C ARG A 343 -1.92 -15.63 -7.38
N SER A 344 -1.99 -15.33 -8.68
CA SER A 344 -0.89 -14.66 -9.37
C SER A 344 -0.75 -13.20 -8.92
N LEU A 345 -1.81 -12.61 -8.35
CA LEU A 345 -1.78 -11.29 -7.73
C LEU A 345 -1.08 -11.39 -6.36
N PRO A 346 0.01 -10.63 -6.12
CA PRO A 346 0.80 -10.72 -4.88
C PRO A 346 -0.02 -10.51 -3.62
N MET A 347 -0.92 -9.51 -3.63
CA MET A 347 -1.80 -9.21 -2.50
C MET A 347 -2.66 -10.44 -2.13
N THR A 348 -3.31 -11.06 -3.12
CA THR A 348 -4.14 -12.24 -2.90
C THR A 348 -3.31 -13.45 -2.48
N ALA A 349 -2.15 -13.66 -3.10
CA ALA A 349 -1.23 -14.74 -2.72
C ALA A 349 -0.82 -14.65 -1.25
N MET A 350 -0.46 -13.44 -0.79
CA MET A 350 -0.08 -13.17 0.59
C MET A 350 -1.25 -13.45 1.53
N LEU A 351 -2.41 -12.81 1.33
CA LEU A 351 -3.55 -12.94 2.24
C LEU A 351 -4.08 -14.38 2.32
N CYS A 352 -4.12 -15.09 1.21
CA CYS A 352 -4.68 -16.44 1.12
C CYS A 352 -3.66 -17.57 1.39
N ALA A 353 -2.41 -17.24 1.76
CA ALA A 353 -1.39 -18.26 2.04
C ALA A 353 -1.78 -19.11 3.28
N PRO A 354 -1.78 -20.45 3.18
CA PRO A 354 -2.04 -21.32 4.32
C PRO A 354 -1.01 -21.14 5.44
N VAL A 355 -1.46 -21.27 6.70
CA VAL A 355 -0.60 -21.10 7.89
C VAL A 355 0.53 -22.12 7.89
N GLU A 356 0.28 -23.33 7.42
CA GLU A 356 1.26 -24.42 7.31
C GLU A 356 2.40 -24.04 6.36
N GLN A 357 2.07 -23.38 5.24
CA GLN A 357 3.07 -22.88 4.30
C GLN A 357 3.90 -21.76 4.93
N LEU A 358 3.27 -20.83 5.66
CA LEU A 358 4.00 -19.80 6.40
C LEU A 358 4.93 -20.38 7.46
N ARG A 359 4.50 -21.42 8.17
CA ARG A 359 5.32 -22.11 9.17
C ARG A 359 6.54 -22.79 8.56
N ALA A 360 6.36 -23.49 7.44
CA ALA A 360 7.48 -24.10 6.72
C ALA A 360 8.52 -23.06 6.27
N ARG A 361 8.06 -21.89 5.79
CA ARG A 361 8.93 -20.78 5.39
C ARG A 361 9.63 -20.13 6.58
N ALA A 362 8.94 -19.97 7.71
CA ALA A 362 9.51 -19.48 8.96
C ALA A 362 10.62 -20.42 9.48
N GLU A 363 10.40 -21.74 9.40
CA GLU A 363 11.37 -22.75 9.80
C GLU A 363 12.64 -22.72 8.92
N ALA A 364 12.46 -22.53 7.61
CA ALA A 364 13.57 -22.37 6.68
C ALA A 364 14.38 -21.10 7.00
N LEU A 365 13.71 -19.97 7.26
CA LEU A 365 14.37 -18.73 7.66
C LEU A 365 15.09 -18.87 9.01
N ARG A 366 14.48 -19.52 10.01
CA ARG A 366 15.14 -19.84 11.28
C ARG A 366 16.44 -20.59 11.05
N SER A 367 16.39 -21.68 10.27
CA SER A 367 17.55 -22.50 9.97
C SER A 367 18.67 -21.69 9.30
N MET A 368 18.33 -20.82 8.33
CA MET A 368 19.31 -19.94 7.68
C MET A 368 19.99 -18.96 8.65
N ILE A 369 19.24 -18.40 9.59
CA ILE A 369 19.78 -17.49 10.61
C ILE A 369 20.69 -18.25 11.58
N GLU A 370 20.22 -19.40 12.08
CA GLU A 370 20.99 -20.27 12.99
C GLU A 370 22.29 -20.72 12.34
N ASP A 371 22.23 -21.15 11.07
CA ASP A 371 23.38 -21.58 10.27
C ASP A 371 24.41 -20.47 10.09
N GLY A 372 23.99 -19.29 9.66
CA GLY A 372 24.90 -18.18 9.42
C GLY A 372 25.44 -17.53 10.69
N ALA A 373 24.80 -17.76 11.85
CA ALA A 373 25.31 -17.34 13.15
C ALA A 373 26.33 -18.33 13.76
N ARG A 374 26.45 -19.57 13.23
CA ARG A 374 27.43 -20.56 13.72
C ARG A 374 28.85 -20.02 13.59
N GLY A 375 29.45 -19.61 14.72
CA GLY A 375 30.82 -19.08 14.79
C GLY A 375 30.92 -17.60 15.15
N SER A 376 29.82 -16.85 15.10
CA SER A 376 29.69 -15.57 15.79
C SER A 376 29.36 -15.86 17.26
N ALA A 377 30.09 -15.28 18.22
CA ALA A 377 29.83 -15.46 19.65
C ALA A 377 28.50 -14.80 20.13
N SER A 378 27.53 -14.63 19.23
CA SER A 378 26.27 -13.95 19.51
C SER A 378 25.31 -14.87 20.25
N SER A 379 24.86 -14.40 21.40
CA SER A 379 23.74 -14.87 22.22
C SER A 379 22.37 -14.71 21.53
N LEU A 380 22.25 -15.22 20.30
CA LEU A 380 21.04 -15.14 19.50
C LEU A 380 20.08 -16.27 19.91
N SER A 381 18.83 -15.91 20.23
CA SER A 381 17.73 -16.87 20.35
C SER A 381 16.77 -16.65 19.20
N VAL A 382 16.50 -17.71 18.44
CA VAL A 382 15.61 -17.67 17.28
C VAL A 382 14.51 -18.71 17.48
N GLY A 383 13.26 -18.31 17.27
CA GLY A 383 12.10 -19.19 17.42
C GLY A 383 11.07 -18.96 16.33
N VAL A 384 10.19 -19.93 16.11
CA VAL A 384 9.01 -19.78 15.27
C VAL A 384 7.80 -19.69 16.18
N VAL A 385 6.98 -18.66 16.00
CA VAL A 385 5.78 -18.45 16.83
C VAL A 385 4.55 -18.23 15.96
N ASP A 386 3.41 -18.50 16.56
CA ASP A 386 2.12 -18.06 16.04
C ASP A 386 2.01 -16.56 16.27
N ASP A 387 1.68 -15.83 15.22
CA ASP A 387 1.61 -14.37 15.23
C ASP A 387 0.61 -13.95 14.17
N ASP A 388 -0.51 -13.38 14.58
CA ASP A 388 -1.55 -13.00 13.63
C ASP A 388 -1.10 -11.82 12.77
N SER A 389 -1.56 -11.83 11.52
CA SER A 389 -1.35 -10.79 10.52
C SER A 389 -2.60 -9.95 10.30
N GLU A 390 -2.41 -8.82 9.62
CA GLU A 390 -3.48 -7.93 9.19
C GLU A 390 -3.43 -7.75 7.68
N ALA A 391 -4.59 -7.67 7.03
CA ALA A 391 -4.62 -7.33 5.62
C ALA A 391 -4.11 -5.90 5.36
N GLY A 392 -4.39 -4.98 6.27
CA GLY A 392 -3.92 -3.61 6.24
C GLY A 392 -4.94 -2.65 6.86
N GLY A 393 -4.45 -1.77 7.73
CA GLY A 393 -5.28 -0.81 8.48
C GLY A 393 -6.03 0.22 7.63
N GLY A 394 -5.84 0.26 6.30
CA GLY A 394 -6.57 1.14 5.39
C GLY A 394 -7.62 0.45 4.52
N SER A 395 -7.81 -0.87 4.68
CA SER A 395 -8.73 -1.65 3.86
C SER A 395 -9.68 -2.52 4.69
N MET A 396 -9.15 -3.28 5.67
CA MET A 396 -9.93 -4.24 6.45
C MET A 396 -9.47 -4.21 7.92
N PRO A 397 -9.95 -3.24 8.71
CA PRO A 397 -9.52 -3.04 10.09
C PRO A 397 -10.13 -4.12 11.00
N ALA A 398 -9.36 -4.56 12.00
CA ALA A 398 -9.78 -5.53 13.02
C ALA A 398 -10.10 -6.96 12.54
N VAL A 399 -9.69 -7.33 11.32
CA VAL A 399 -9.71 -8.75 10.89
C VAL A 399 -8.33 -9.36 11.12
N SER A 400 -8.26 -10.22 12.12
CA SER A 400 -7.07 -11.02 12.43
C SER A 400 -6.96 -12.17 11.43
N ILE A 401 -5.82 -12.29 10.76
CA ILE A 401 -5.54 -13.39 9.83
C ILE A 401 -4.44 -14.26 10.46
N PRO A 402 -4.73 -15.52 10.83
CA PRO A 402 -3.75 -16.41 11.44
C PRO A 402 -2.42 -16.42 10.69
N GLY A 403 -1.31 -16.28 11.39
CA GLY A 403 -0.01 -16.09 10.78
C GLY A 403 1.14 -16.71 11.57
N VAL A 404 2.36 -16.49 11.08
CA VAL A 404 3.59 -17.05 11.67
C VAL A 404 4.71 -16.04 11.51
N SER A 405 5.48 -15.88 12.59
CA SER A 405 6.69 -15.05 12.62
C SER A 405 7.90 -15.84 13.07
N VAL A 406 9.07 -15.44 12.58
CA VAL A 406 10.34 -15.77 13.23
C VAL A 406 10.61 -14.72 14.31
N GLU A 407 10.71 -15.17 15.56
CA GLU A 407 11.17 -14.37 16.70
C GLU A 407 12.70 -14.35 16.72
N VAL A 408 13.28 -13.16 16.84
CA VAL A 408 14.73 -13.01 17.04
C VAL A 408 14.99 -12.17 18.29
N ARG A 409 15.79 -12.71 19.21
CA ARG A 409 16.31 -12.04 20.40
C ARG A 409 17.84 -12.09 20.41
N SER A 410 18.45 -11.05 20.95
CA SER A 410 19.89 -10.99 21.23
C SER A 410 20.08 -10.55 22.68
N SER A 411 21.03 -11.14 23.41
CA SER A 411 21.36 -10.63 24.75
C SER A 411 22.24 -9.38 24.73
N GLU A 412 22.74 -8.98 23.56
CA GLU A 412 23.68 -7.86 23.40
C GLU A 412 23.06 -6.64 22.71
N VAL A 413 22.11 -6.87 21.81
CA VAL A 413 21.47 -5.82 21.01
C VAL A 413 19.97 -5.76 21.34
N PRO A 414 19.47 -4.67 21.95
CA PRO A 414 18.04 -4.47 22.20
C PRO A 414 17.23 -4.56 20.89
N ALA A 415 15.98 -5.06 20.96
CA ALA A 415 15.21 -5.33 19.75
C ALA A 415 14.96 -4.08 18.90
N GLU A 416 14.74 -2.92 19.52
CA GLU A 416 14.58 -1.63 18.83
C GLU A 416 15.83 -1.23 18.03
N GLU A 417 17.01 -1.45 18.60
CA GLU A 417 18.28 -1.16 17.93
C GLU A 417 18.55 -2.18 16.81
N MET A 418 18.24 -3.45 17.04
CA MET A 418 18.30 -4.48 16.01
C MET A 418 17.38 -4.12 14.83
N GLN A 419 16.14 -3.71 15.09
CA GLN A 419 15.21 -3.28 14.06
C GLN A 419 15.72 -2.03 13.33
N ARG A 420 16.27 -1.04 14.06
CA ARG A 420 16.92 0.13 13.43
C ARG A 420 18.02 -0.28 12.46
N ARG A 421 18.90 -1.21 12.86
CA ARG A 421 19.98 -1.74 11.99
C ARG A 421 19.42 -2.48 10.77
N LEU A 422 18.34 -3.25 10.92
CA LEU A 422 17.65 -3.91 9.81
C LEU A 422 17.11 -2.90 8.78
N ARG A 423 16.55 -1.77 9.22
CA ARG A 423 16.08 -0.71 8.29
C ARG A 423 17.21 -0.02 7.53
N LEU A 424 18.43 -0.09 8.03
CA LEU A 424 19.60 0.52 7.42
C LEU A 424 20.40 -0.47 6.55
N CYS A 425 20.10 -1.76 6.62
CA CYS A 425 20.66 -2.76 5.71
C CYS A 425 20.29 -2.46 4.24
N GLU A 426 21.01 -3.09 3.31
CA GLU A 426 20.70 -3.08 1.89
C GLU A 426 20.47 -4.53 1.41
N PRO A 427 19.24 -4.90 0.99
CA PRO A 427 18.01 -4.10 1.09
C PRO A 427 17.55 -3.90 2.56
N PRO A 428 16.80 -2.84 2.86
CA PRO A 428 16.19 -2.63 4.18
C PRO A 428 15.18 -3.72 4.51
N VAL A 429 15.16 -4.13 5.78
CA VAL A 429 14.12 -5.02 6.32
C VAL A 429 13.32 -4.25 7.37
N VAL A 430 12.00 -4.20 7.21
CA VAL A 430 11.09 -3.58 8.17
C VAL A 430 10.29 -4.68 8.86
N ALA A 431 10.46 -4.77 10.18
CA ALA A 431 9.86 -5.78 11.05
C ALA A 431 9.17 -5.12 12.24
N ARG A 432 8.32 -5.86 12.97
CA ARG A 432 7.72 -5.38 14.23
C ARG A 432 8.64 -5.70 15.42
N VAL A 433 8.55 -4.91 16.48
CA VAL A 433 9.16 -5.21 17.78
C VAL A 433 8.04 -5.54 18.77
N VAL A 434 8.11 -6.71 19.41
CA VAL A 434 7.10 -7.18 20.37
C VAL A 434 7.81 -7.88 21.53
N ASN A 435 7.53 -7.46 22.77
CA ASN A 435 8.12 -8.03 24.00
C ASN A 435 9.65 -8.14 23.94
N ASP A 436 10.32 -7.08 23.47
CA ASP A 436 11.78 -7.03 23.26
C ASP A 436 12.33 -8.14 22.34
N ALA A 437 11.58 -8.47 21.29
CA ALA A 437 12.03 -9.32 20.20
C ALA A 437 11.66 -8.72 18.85
N VAL A 438 12.51 -8.94 17.85
CA VAL A 438 12.18 -8.62 16.45
C VAL A 438 11.29 -9.75 15.90
N ARG A 439 10.13 -9.38 15.34
CA ARG A 439 9.17 -10.28 14.68
C ARG A 439 9.28 -10.14 13.17
N LEU A 440 9.82 -11.17 12.53
CA LEU A 440 9.89 -11.28 11.07
C LEU A 440 8.67 -12.09 10.60
N HIS A 441 7.58 -11.39 10.31
CA HIS A 441 6.32 -12.02 9.95
C HIS A 441 6.31 -12.49 8.48
N MET A 442 5.97 -13.75 8.25
CA MET A 442 6.18 -14.40 6.94
C MET A 442 5.14 -14.05 5.85
N ARG A 443 3.98 -13.51 6.25
CA ARG A 443 2.85 -13.17 5.35
C ARG A 443 3.23 -12.30 4.14
N ALA A 444 4.03 -11.26 4.34
CA ALA A 444 4.36 -10.25 3.31
C ALA A 444 5.81 -10.36 2.80
N VAL A 445 6.52 -11.39 3.22
CA VAL A 445 7.89 -11.70 2.76
C VAL A 445 7.78 -12.52 1.47
N PHE A 446 8.62 -12.23 0.48
CA PHE A 446 8.77 -13.06 -0.72
C PHE A 446 9.82 -14.17 -0.50
N ASP A 447 9.72 -15.28 -1.23
CA ASP A 447 10.65 -16.41 -1.06
C ASP A 447 12.09 -16.06 -1.44
N GLU A 448 12.27 -15.20 -2.45
CA GLU A 448 13.57 -14.67 -2.86
C GLU A 448 14.26 -13.82 -1.78
N ASP A 449 13.51 -13.31 -0.79
CA ASP A 449 14.04 -12.43 0.26
C ASP A 449 14.58 -13.18 1.49
N LEU A 450 14.33 -14.49 1.64
CA LEU A 450 14.68 -15.23 2.85
C LEU A 450 16.18 -15.16 3.16
N CYS A 451 17.03 -15.38 2.16
CA CYS A 451 18.48 -15.27 2.31
C CYS A 451 18.93 -13.83 2.64
N ALA A 452 18.30 -12.82 2.06
CA ALA A 452 18.62 -11.42 2.33
C ALA A 452 18.25 -11.04 3.78
N ILE A 453 17.10 -11.51 4.27
CA ILE A 453 16.65 -11.33 5.66
C ILE A 453 17.62 -12.00 6.62
N ALA A 454 17.97 -13.28 6.39
CA ALA A 454 18.87 -14.01 7.28
C ALA A 454 20.22 -13.29 7.43
N ASN A 455 20.82 -12.88 6.31
CA ASN A 455 22.06 -12.11 6.29
C ASN A 455 21.92 -10.75 6.98
N ALA A 456 20.78 -10.06 6.83
CA ALA A 456 20.53 -8.78 7.49
C ALA A 456 20.44 -8.95 9.02
N VAL A 457 19.78 -10.01 9.51
CA VAL A 457 19.69 -10.33 10.95
C VAL A 457 21.07 -10.61 11.53
N ILE A 458 21.86 -11.47 10.88
CA ILE A 458 23.21 -11.82 11.33
C ILE A 458 24.09 -10.57 11.43
N ARG A 459 24.06 -9.70 10.42
CA ARG A 459 24.79 -8.42 10.45
C ARG A 459 24.28 -7.46 11.53
N ALA A 460 22.97 -7.37 11.72
CA ALA A 460 22.38 -6.49 12.73
C ALA A 460 22.82 -6.87 14.14
N VAL A 461 23.06 -8.16 14.40
CA VAL A 461 23.46 -8.68 15.71
C VAL A 461 24.98 -8.72 15.87
N GLY A 462 25.73 -9.17 14.86
CA GLY A 462 27.19 -9.34 14.93
C GLY A 462 28.00 -8.02 14.95
N ALA A 463 27.36 -6.87 14.73
CA ALA A 463 28.03 -5.59 14.78
C ALA A 463 28.22 -5.08 16.22
N GLY A 464 29.15 -5.69 16.94
CA GLY A 464 30.03 -4.93 17.83
C GLY A 464 30.98 -4.11 16.96
N GLU A 465 31.01 -2.80 17.13
CA GLU A 465 31.96 -1.83 16.53
C GLU A 465 31.80 -1.40 15.05
N ALA A 466 31.20 -2.19 14.15
CA ALA A 466 31.14 -1.83 12.72
C ALA A 466 29.98 -0.89 12.30
N TRP A 467 28.95 -0.70 13.13
CA TRP A 467 27.68 -0.02 12.77
C TRP A 467 27.33 1.20 13.64
N ARG A 468 28.33 1.85 14.25
CA ARG A 468 28.16 3.22 14.75
C ARG A 468 28.39 4.17 13.58
N GLY A 469 27.28 4.66 12.99
CA GLY A 469 27.25 5.69 11.95
C GLY A 469 26.63 5.22 10.65
#